data_AF-A0AAD4UBF1-F1
#
_entry.id   AF-A0AAD4UBF1-F1
#
_cell.length_a   1.000
_cell.length_b   1.000
_cell.length_c   1.000
_cell.angle_alpha   90.00
_cell.angle_beta   90.00
_cell.angle_gamma   90.00
#
_symmetry.space_group_name_H-M   'P 1'
#
loop_
_entity.id
_entity.type
_entity.pdbx_description
1 polymer ?
#
loop_
_entity_poly.entity_id
_entity_poly.type
_entity_poly.pdbx_seq_one_letter_code
_entity_poly.pdbx_strand_id
1 'polypeptide(L)'
;MFIFGAIFGCWDPVATLAAVMSEKSPFTTPTGRKDEADLAKSALAMADSDYLTIYSAYLGWIKTRQEGGYRSEIAYCQKNFLNRTSLLTLEDVKQEVIKLVKAAGFLSSTTANSFEGNRATQNFSFQEIALLKAALTAGLYDNVGKTIYTKSVDITEKLACIVETAQGKAQVHPSSVNRDLQIYGWILYQ
;
A
#
# COMPACT_ATOMS: atom_id res chain seq x y z
N MET A 1 2.16 12.77 8.32
CA MET A 1 2.90 11.94 7.34
C MET A 1 4.02 12.66 6.57
N PHE A 2 3.74 13.70 5.76
CA PHE A 2 4.76 14.32 4.89
C PHE A 2 6.02 14.85 5.61
N ILE A 3 5.86 15.52 6.75
CA ILE A 3 7.00 16.00 7.56
C ILE A 3 7.94 14.85 7.94
N PHE A 4 7.40 13.66 8.25
CA PHE A 4 8.22 12.49 8.54
C PHE A 4 8.90 11.94 7.29
N GLY A 5 8.26 12.03 6.12
CA GLY A 5 8.93 11.77 4.83
C GLY A 5 10.17 12.67 4.61
N ALA A 6 10.10 13.92 5.05
CA ALA A 6 11.24 14.85 5.09
C ALA A 6 12.36 14.35 5.99
N ILE A 7 12.01 14.10 7.25
CA ILE A 7 12.95 13.77 8.31
C ILE A 7 13.65 12.44 8.00
N PHE A 8 12.92 11.46 7.46
CA PHE A 8 13.45 10.14 7.12
C PHE A 8 14.11 10.07 5.74
N GLY A 9 14.02 11.13 4.92
CA GLY A 9 14.56 11.14 3.57
C GLY A 9 13.87 10.16 2.60
N CYS A 10 12.60 9.79 2.86
CA CYS A 10 11.84 8.81 2.08
C CYS A 10 10.67 9.43 1.31
N TRP A 11 10.91 10.60 0.70
CA TRP A 11 9.88 11.41 0.07
C TRP A 11 9.07 10.75 -1.03
N ASP A 12 9.73 10.11 -1.99
CA ASP A 12 9.05 9.49 -3.13
C ASP A 12 8.11 8.34 -2.71
N PRO A 13 8.55 7.40 -1.84
CA PRO A 13 7.64 6.44 -1.21
C PRO A 13 6.48 7.08 -0.46
N VAL A 14 6.74 8.13 0.33
CA VAL A 14 5.70 8.82 1.13
C VAL A 14 4.70 9.56 0.25
N ALA A 15 5.15 10.20 -0.84
CA ALA A 15 4.26 10.86 -1.80
C ALA A 15 3.35 9.84 -2.49
N THR A 16 3.90 8.68 -2.84
CA THR A 16 3.13 7.59 -3.43
C THR A 16 2.12 7.03 -2.43
N LEU A 17 2.53 6.78 -1.18
CA LEU A 17 1.61 6.33 -0.13
C LEU A 17 0.51 7.34 0.16
N ALA A 18 0.80 8.65 0.10
CA ALA A 18 -0.23 9.68 0.21
C ALA A 18 -1.26 9.59 -0.91
N ALA A 19 -0.82 9.45 -2.16
CA ALA A 19 -1.73 9.24 -3.28
C ALA A 19 -2.59 7.99 -3.08
N VAL A 20 -1.98 6.89 -2.61
CA VAL A 20 -2.70 5.65 -2.29
C VAL A 20 -3.75 5.84 -1.19
N MET A 21 -3.46 6.64 -0.16
CA MET A 21 -4.41 6.95 0.92
C MET A 21 -5.57 7.84 0.45
N SER A 22 -5.33 8.72 -0.52
CA SER A 22 -6.35 9.64 -1.04
C SER A 22 -7.25 9.02 -2.11
N GLU A 23 -6.78 7.97 -2.78
CA GLU A 23 -7.48 7.34 -3.90
C GLU A 23 -8.09 5.98 -3.56
N LYS A 24 -9.04 5.55 -4.38
CA LYS A 24 -9.59 4.19 -4.28
C LYS A 24 -8.53 3.17 -4.65
N SER A 25 -8.58 2.01 -3.98
CA SER A 25 -7.71 0.87 -4.30
C SER A 25 -7.77 0.52 -5.80
N PRO A 26 -6.61 0.35 -6.47
CA PRO A 26 -6.57 -0.04 -7.88
C PRO A 26 -6.92 -1.52 -8.07
N PHE A 27 -6.93 -2.35 -7.02
CA PHE A 27 -7.34 -3.74 -7.12
C PHE A 27 -8.84 -3.86 -7.43
N THR A 28 -9.15 -4.71 -8.39
CA THR A 28 -10.51 -5.03 -8.83
C THR A 28 -10.81 -6.50 -8.58
N THR A 29 -12.08 -6.81 -8.35
CA THR A 29 -12.55 -8.18 -8.17
C THR A 29 -13.67 -8.45 -9.15
N PRO A 30 -13.37 -9.02 -10.34
CA PRO A 30 -14.38 -9.35 -11.32
C PRO A 30 -15.34 -10.43 -10.80
N THR A 31 -16.61 -10.34 -11.18
CA THR A 31 -17.62 -11.36 -10.88
C THR A 31 -17.15 -12.73 -11.38
N GLY A 32 -17.17 -13.74 -10.51
CA GLY A 32 -16.76 -15.10 -10.85
C GLY A 32 -15.25 -15.38 -10.84
N ARG A 33 -14.40 -14.38 -10.57
CA ARG A 33 -12.93 -14.54 -10.49
C ARG A 33 -12.34 -14.01 -9.18
N LYS A 34 -13.13 -14.09 -8.11
CA LYS A 34 -12.74 -13.57 -6.79
C LYS A 34 -11.48 -14.23 -6.25
N ASP A 35 -11.42 -15.57 -6.29
CA ASP A 35 -10.29 -16.32 -5.72
C ASP A 35 -8.98 -16.04 -6.48
N GLU A 36 -9.05 -15.91 -7.81
CA GLU A 36 -7.90 -15.52 -8.64
C GLU A 36 -7.42 -14.10 -8.31
N ALA A 37 -8.35 -13.16 -8.15
CA ALA A 37 -8.03 -11.77 -7.78
C ALA A 37 -7.42 -11.68 -6.38
N ASP A 38 -7.96 -12.44 -5.42
CA ASP A 38 -7.45 -12.53 -4.06
C ASP A 38 -6.05 -13.14 -4.03
N LEU A 39 -5.81 -14.20 -4.81
CA LEU A 39 -4.49 -14.82 -4.93
C LEU A 39 -3.48 -13.87 -5.56
N ALA A 40 -3.87 -13.15 -6.62
CA ALA A 40 -3.01 -12.15 -7.28
C ALA A 40 -2.67 -10.98 -6.35
N LYS A 41 -3.64 -10.47 -5.57
CA LYS A 41 -3.39 -9.44 -4.56
C LYS A 41 -2.48 -9.96 -3.45
N SER A 42 -2.67 -11.20 -3.00
CA SER A 42 -1.82 -11.84 -2.00
C SER A 42 -0.38 -12.01 -2.46
N ALA A 43 -0.15 -12.32 -3.74
CA ALA A 43 1.18 -12.41 -4.32
C ALA A 43 1.94 -11.06 -4.34
N LEU A 44 1.22 -9.94 -4.23
CA LEU A 44 1.78 -8.59 -4.10
C LEU A 44 1.78 -8.09 -2.66
N ALA A 45 1.27 -8.87 -1.70
CA ALA A 45 1.13 -8.47 -0.31
C ALA A 45 2.50 -8.14 0.28
N MET A 46 2.59 -6.98 0.94
CA MET A 46 3.83 -6.49 1.51
C MET A 46 3.62 -6.08 2.97
N ALA A 47 4.41 -6.70 3.85
CA ALA A 47 4.54 -6.33 5.26
C ALA A 47 3.21 -6.17 6.00
N ASP A 48 2.25 -7.08 5.78
CA ASP A 48 0.93 -7.10 6.43
C ASP A 48 0.23 -5.73 6.37
N SER A 49 0.28 -5.07 5.20
CA SER A 49 -0.26 -3.73 5.00
C SER A 49 -0.91 -3.59 3.63
N ASP A 50 -2.19 -3.20 3.60
CA ASP A 50 -2.89 -2.90 2.34
C ASP A 50 -2.25 -1.73 1.60
N TYR A 51 -1.84 -0.67 2.30
CA TYR A 51 -1.16 0.48 1.69
C TYR A 51 0.18 0.09 1.05
N LEU A 52 1.01 -0.70 1.74
CA LEU A 52 2.27 -1.18 1.17
C LEU A 52 2.05 -2.20 0.04
N THR A 53 0.94 -2.95 0.08
CA THR A 53 0.55 -3.85 -1.01
C THR A 53 0.18 -3.07 -2.28
N ILE A 54 -0.61 -2.00 -2.15
CA ILE A 54 -0.92 -1.12 -3.29
C ILE A 54 0.34 -0.43 -3.80
N TYR A 55 1.20 0.04 -2.90
CA TYR A 55 2.49 0.63 -3.25
C TYR A 55 3.38 -0.35 -4.05
N SER A 56 3.49 -1.60 -3.60
CA SER A 56 4.17 -2.69 -4.31
C SER A 56 3.59 -2.91 -5.72
N ALA A 57 2.26 -2.96 -5.83
CA ALA A 57 1.58 -3.11 -7.10
C ALA A 57 1.86 -1.95 -8.07
N TYR A 58 1.85 -0.71 -7.57
CA TYR A 58 2.17 0.50 -8.33
C TYR A 58 3.63 0.51 -8.82
N LEU A 59 4.61 0.14 -7.97
CA LEU A 59 6.02 0.06 -8.38
C LEU A 59 6.23 -0.95 -9.50
N GLY A 60 5.63 -2.13 -9.38
CA GLY A 60 5.69 -3.14 -10.44
C GLY A 60 5.02 -2.70 -11.75
N TRP A 61 3.94 -1.91 -11.66
CA TRP A 61 3.29 -1.31 -12.84
C TRP A 61 4.17 -0.26 -13.52
N ILE A 62 4.76 0.68 -12.77
CA ILE A 62 5.70 1.69 -13.31
C ILE A 62 6.86 1.01 -14.03
N LYS A 63 7.48 0.01 -13.40
CA LYS A 63 8.59 -0.73 -14.00
C LYS A 63 8.19 -1.42 -15.30
N THR A 64 7.09 -2.16 -15.26
CA THR A 64 6.63 -2.92 -16.44
C THR A 64 6.29 -1.98 -17.59
N ARG A 65 5.74 -0.80 -17.28
CA ARG A 65 5.47 0.27 -18.25
C ARG A 65 6.77 0.87 -18.82
N GLN A 66 7.79 1.09 -18.01
CA GLN A 66 9.08 1.64 -18.43
C GLN A 66 9.87 0.65 -19.30
N GLU A 67 9.92 -0.63 -18.93
CA GLU A 67 10.72 -1.65 -19.62
C GLU A 67 10.02 -2.22 -20.86
N GLY A 68 8.71 -2.42 -20.78
CA GLY A 68 7.94 -3.14 -21.81
C GLY A 68 6.89 -2.31 -22.54
N GLY A 69 6.75 -1.02 -22.19
CA GLY A 69 5.79 -0.11 -22.79
C GLY A 69 4.33 -0.50 -22.52
N TYR A 70 3.43 0.02 -23.36
CA TYR A 70 1.99 -0.08 -23.17
C TYR A 70 1.47 -1.53 -23.16
N ARG A 71 2.01 -2.42 -24.00
CA ARG A 71 1.54 -3.81 -24.07
C ARG A 71 1.81 -4.57 -22.77
N SER A 72 3.01 -4.42 -22.22
CA SER A 72 3.39 -5.04 -20.96
C SER A 72 2.64 -4.42 -19.77
N GLU A 73 2.39 -3.11 -19.82
CA GLU A 73 1.54 -2.41 -18.86
C GLU A 73 0.13 -3.05 -18.77
N ILE A 74 -0.53 -3.24 -19.91
CA ILE A 74 -1.86 -3.87 -19.96
C ILE A 74 -1.81 -5.32 -19.44
N ALA A 75 -0.80 -6.09 -19.84
CA ALA A 75 -0.63 -7.46 -19.35
C ALA A 75 -0.41 -7.52 -17.83
N TYR A 76 0.34 -6.57 -17.25
CA TYR A 76 0.53 -6.47 -15.81
C TYR A 76 -0.79 -6.16 -15.08
N CYS A 77 -1.56 -5.20 -15.59
CA CYS A 77 -2.86 -4.88 -15.01
C CYS A 77 -3.83 -6.06 -15.06
N GLN A 78 -3.88 -6.78 -16.19
CA GLN A 78 -4.72 -7.98 -16.34
C GLN A 78 -4.29 -9.11 -15.40
N LYS A 79 -2.99 -9.39 -15.32
CA LYS A 79 -2.43 -10.46 -14.47
C LYS A 79 -2.73 -10.21 -12.98
N ASN A 80 -2.65 -8.96 -12.54
CA ASN A 80 -2.77 -8.59 -11.13
C ASN A 80 -4.14 -8.02 -10.75
N PHE A 81 -5.12 -8.09 -11.66
CA PHE A 81 -6.47 -7.56 -11.46
C PHE A 81 -6.50 -6.08 -11.07
N LEU A 82 -5.67 -5.26 -11.71
CA LEU A 82 -5.54 -3.84 -11.44
C LEU A 82 -6.31 -2.99 -12.45
N ASN A 83 -6.93 -1.92 -11.97
CA ASN A 83 -7.51 -0.87 -12.78
C ASN A 83 -6.43 0.11 -13.23
N ARG A 84 -6.17 0.14 -14.54
CA ARG A 84 -5.18 1.05 -15.15
C ARG A 84 -5.49 2.52 -14.90
N THR A 85 -6.75 2.93 -15.01
CA THR A 85 -7.17 4.32 -14.80
C THR A 85 -6.86 4.74 -13.37
N SER A 86 -7.15 3.89 -12.38
CA SER A 86 -6.81 4.15 -10.98
C SER A 86 -5.30 4.31 -10.76
N LEU A 87 -4.47 3.49 -11.43
CA LEU A 87 -3.00 3.61 -11.36
C LEU A 87 -2.48 4.90 -12.00
N LEU A 88 -3.08 5.35 -13.10
CA LEU A 88 -2.77 6.66 -13.70
C LEU A 88 -3.18 7.81 -12.77
N THR A 89 -4.37 7.74 -12.17
CA THR A 89 -4.81 8.74 -11.19
C THR A 89 -3.87 8.79 -9.98
N LEU A 90 -3.41 7.63 -9.47
CA LEU A 90 -2.39 7.59 -8.42
C LEU A 90 -1.10 8.30 -8.82
N GLU A 91 -0.63 8.10 -10.06
CA GLU A 91 0.54 8.81 -10.59
C GLU A 91 0.30 10.33 -10.64
N ASP A 92 -0.86 10.77 -11.15
CA ASP A 92 -1.19 12.19 -11.26
C ASP A 92 -1.24 12.86 -9.87
N VAL A 93 -1.90 12.23 -8.89
CA VAL A 93 -1.96 12.72 -7.51
C VAL A 93 -0.58 12.74 -6.87
N LYS A 94 0.24 11.70 -7.07
CA LYS A 94 1.63 11.68 -6.59
C LYS A 94 2.41 12.88 -7.11
N GLN A 95 2.30 13.19 -8.40
CA GLN A 95 2.99 14.33 -9.01
C GLN A 95 2.49 15.67 -8.45
N GLU A 96 1.20 15.80 -8.17
CA GLU A 96 0.63 16.98 -7.54
C GLU A 96 1.13 17.16 -6.09
N VAL A 97 1.16 16.09 -5.30
CA VAL A 97 1.74 16.08 -3.95
C VAL A 97 3.21 16.49 -3.98
N ILE A 98 4.01 15.97 -4.92
CA ILE A 98 5.42 16.34 -5.07
C ILE A 98 5.57 17.85 -5.37
N LYS A 99 4.72 18.41 -6.23
CA LYS A 99 4.73 19.86 -6.54
C LYS A 99 4.43 20.68 -5.29
N LEU A 100 3.43 20.29 -4.50
CA LEU A 100 3.07 20.99 -3.27
C LEU A 100 4.19 20.95 -2.23
N VAL A 101 4.81 19.78 -2.04
CA VAL A 101 5.93 19.61 -1.10
C VAL A 101 7.16 20.42 -1.55
N LYS A 102 7.46 20.46 -2.85
CA LYS A 102 8.50 21.32 -3.42
C LYS A 102 8.21 22.80 -3.16
N ALA A 103 6.99 23.24 -3.44
CA ALA A 103 6.56 24.63 -3.22
C ALA A 103 6.64 25.05 -1.73
N ALA A 104 6.39 24.12 -0.81
CA ALA A 104 6.52 24.33 0.62
C ALA A 104 7.97 24.31 1.14
N GLY A 105 8.96 24.11 0.26
CA GLY A 105 10.40 24.16 0.62
C GLY A 105 10.94 22.87 1.25
N PHE A 106 10.17 21.79 1.23
CA PHE A 106 10.55 20.51 1.84
C PHE A 106 11.40 19.61 0.92
N LEU A 107 11.48 19.93 -0.38
CA LEU A 107 12.25 19.21 -1.38
C LEU A 107 13.18 20.16 -2.15
N SER A 108 14.47 19.87 -2.17
CA SER A 108 15.45 20.54 -3.03
C SER A 108 15.39 19.96 -4.45
N SER A 109 15.68 20.78 -5.48
CA SER A 109 15.68 20.34 -6.90
C SER A 109 16.61 19.15 -7.19
N THR A 110 17.65 18.94 -6.38
CA THR A 110 18.64 17.87 -6.54
C THR A 110 18.14 16.48 -6.13
N THR A 111 17.17 16.37 -5.22
CA THR A 111 16.74 15.08 -4.65
C THR A 111 15.67 14.38 -5.50
N ALA A 112 14.92 15.12 -6.31
CA ALA A 112 13.78 14.62 -7.08
C ALA A 112 14.16 13.52 -8.10
N ASN A 113 15.33 13.62 -8.74
CA ASN A 113 15.70 12.72 -9.85
C ASN A 113 16.36 11.40 -9.39
N SER A 114 16.67 11.25 -8.10
CA SER A 114 17.45 10.11 -7.60
C SER A 114 16.61 8.89 -7.19
N PHE A 115 15.28 9.05 -7.05
CA PHE A 115 14.40 8.01 -6.53
C PHE A 115 13.58 7.26 -7.59
N GLU A 116 13.38 7.84 -8.78
CA GLU A 116 12.40 7.33 -9.77
C GLU A 116 12.89 6.14 -10.62
N GLY A 117 14.20 5.87 -10.67
CA GLY A 117 14.76 4.92 -11.65
C GLY A 117 15.22 3.54 -11.14
N ASN A 118 15.65 3.41 -9.87
CA ASN A 118 16.42 2.24 -9.43
C ASN A 118 15.78 1.39 -8.31
N ARG A 119 14.60 1.76 -7.80
CA ARG A 119 13.98 1.05 -6.65
C ARG A 119 12.95 -0.01 -7.03
N ALA A 120 12.59 -0.15 -8.30
CA ALA A 120 11.50 -1.05 -8.70
C ALA A 120 11.84 -2.56 -8.66
N THR A 121 13.04 -2.92 -8.19
CA THR A 121 13.54 -4.30 -8.09
C THR A 121 13.94 -4.73 -6.68
N GLN A 122 13.79 -3.89 -5.66
CA GLN A 122 14.36 -4.19 -4.35
C GLN A 122 13.34 -4.85 -3.42
N ASN A 123 13.74 -5.97 -2.82
CA ASN A 123 13.21 -6.38 -1.52
C ASN A 123 13.50 -5.23 -0.55
N PHE A 124 12.48 -4.51 -0.10
CA PHE A 124 12.67 -3.45 0.90
C PHE A 124 13.34 -4.02 2.13
N SER A 125 14.37 -3.33 2.61
CA SER A 125 14.99 -3.68 3.89
C SER A 125 13.97 -3.54 5.02
N PHE A 126 14.20 -4.26 6.12
CA PHE A 126 13.37 -4.13 7.32
C PHE A 126 13.31 -2.67 7.80
N GLN A 127 14.43 -1.94 7.74
CA GLN A 127 14.49 -0.53 8.12
C GLN A 127 13.61 0.35 7.22
N GLU A 128 13.65 0.15 5.90
CA GLU A 128 12.79 0.91 4.99
C GLU A 128 11.32 0.65 5.25
N ILE A 129 10.92 -0.62 5.42
CA ILE A 129 9.54 -0.98 5.77
C ILE A 129 9.13 -0.30 7.08
N ALA A 130 10.00 -0.31 8.09
CA ALA A 130 9.75 0.33 9.37
C ALA A 130 9.56 1.85 9.23
N LEU A 131 10.38 2.53 8.42
CA LEU A 131 10.25 3.97 8.15
C LEU A 131 8.95 4.31 7.41
N LEU A 132 8.55 3.50 6.42
CA LEU A 132 7.28 3.69 5.72
C LEU A 132 6.09 3.46 6.65
N LYS A 133 6.12 2.40 7.47
CA LYS A 133 5.10 2.17 8.50
C LYS A 133 5.04 3.30 9.50
N ALA A 134 6.18 3.85 9.95
CA ALA A 134 6.21 5.00 10.86
C ALA A 134 5.58 6.26 10.23
N ALA A 135 5.87 6.52 8.95
CA ALA A 135 5.26 7.64 8.22
C ALA A 135 3.73 7.47 8.09
N LEU A 136 3.26 6.26 7.77
CA LEU A 136 1.84 5.90 7.75
C LEU A 136 1.19 6.07 9.12
N THR A 137 1.84 5.61 10.20
CA THR A 137 1.39 5.85 11.58
C THR A 137 1.19 7.34 11.84
N ALA A 138 2.15 8.18 11.45
CA ALA A 138 2.03 9.63 11.60
C ALA A 138 0.99 10.28 10.66
N GLY A 139 0.41 9.54 9.72
CA GLY A 139 -0.69 10.01 8.86
C GLY A 139 -2.06 9.52 9.30
N LEU A 140 -2.13 8.33 9.90
CA LEU A 140 -3.36 7.63 10.25
C LEU A 140 -3.69 7.65 11.74
N TYR A 141 -2.72 7.95 12.62
CA TYR A 141 -2.99 8.17 14.04
C TYR A 141 -4.03 9.28 14.17
N ASP A 142 -5.16 9.11 14.85
CA ASP A 142 -5.58 8.26 15.98
C ASP A 142 -6.40 7.00 15.62
N ASN A 143 -6.51 6.65 14.32
CA ASN A 143 -7.25 5.48 13.85
C ASN A 143 -6.47 4.18 14.08
N VAL A 144 -6.47 3.73 15.33
CA VAL A 144 -5.75 2.54 15.78
C VAL A 144 -6.73 1.51 16.31
N GLY A 145 -6.47 0.24 15.98
CA GLY A 145 -7.20 -0.88 16.52
C GLY A 145 -6.26 -1.98 17.03
N LYS A 146 -6.62 -2.60 18.16
CA LYS A 146 -5.88 -3.72 18.76
C LYS A 146 -6.37 -5.03 18.17
N THR A 147 -5.48 -5.85 17.61
CA THR A 147 -5.88 -7.15 17.08
C THR A 147 -6.18 -8.14 18.21
N ILE A 148 -7.30 -8.83 18.08
CA ILE A 148 -7.73 -9.88 19.00
C ILE A 148 -7.40 -11.22 18.35
N TYR A 149 -6.45 -11.94 18.94
CA TYR A 149 -6.17 -13.31 18.55
C TYR A 149 -7.05 -14.29 19.35
N THR A 150 -7.84 -15.09 18.63
CA THR A 150 -8.59 -16.20 19.20
C THR A 150 -8.06 -17.48 18.60
N LYS A 151 -7.45 -18.34 19.41
CA LYS A 151 -6.95 -19.63 18.93
C LYS A 151 -8.14 -20.53 18.60
N SER A 152 -8.31 -20.89 17.32
CA SER A 152 -9.30 -21.91 16.95
C SER A 152 -8.85 -23.29 17.44
N VAL A 153 -9.82 -24.12 17.78
CA VAL A 153 -9.62 -25.55 18.07
C VAL A 153 -9.50 -26.34 16.76
N ASP A 154 -10.05 -25.82 15.66
CA ASP A 154 -9.92 -26.38 14.32
C ASP A 154 -8.82 -25.65 13.54
N ILE A 155 -7.76 -26.38 13.17
CA ILE A 155 -6.60 -25.84 12.45
C ILE A 155 -6.98 -25.47 11.00
N THR A 156 -8.09 -26.01 10.48
CA THR A 156 -8.57 -25.74 9.12
C THR A 156 -9.46 -24.50 9.03
N GLU A 157 -9.91 -23.97 10.17
CA GLU A 157 -10.80 -22.81 10.21
C GLU A 157 -10.04 -21.51 9.96
N LYS A 158 -10.39 -20.81 8.87
CA LYS A 158 -9.93 -19.43 8.64
C LYS A 158 -10.81 -18.46 9.42
N LEU A 159 -10.31 -18.05 10.58
CA LEU A 159 -10.95 -17.02 11.38
C LEU A 159 -10.68 -15.64 10.80
N ALA A 160 -11.74 -14.84 10.69
CA ALA A 160 -11.61 -13.43 10.36
C ALA A 160 -10.83 -12.69 11.46
N CYS A 161 -10.01 -11.73 11.05
CA CYS A 161 -9.31 -10.85 11.97
C CYS A 161 -10.31 -9.91 12.64
N ILE A 162 -10.34 -9.94 13.97
CA ILE A 162 -11.15 -9.04 14.80
C ILE A 162 -10.25 -8.01 15.45
N VAL A 163 -10.69 -6.76 15.45
CA VAL A 163 -9.94 -5.62 15.95
C VAL A 163 -10.81 -4.86 16.94
N GLU A 164 -10.26 -4.52 18.10
CA GLU A 164 -10.87 -3.63 19.08
C GLU A 164 -10.43 -2.19 18.80
N THR A 165 -11.38 -1.33 18.45
CA THR A 165 -11.16 0.10 18.21
C THR A 165 -11.83 0.94 19.29
N ALA A 166 -11.64 2.26 19.25
CA ALA A 166 -12.36 3.20 20.12
C ALA A 166 -13.89 3.14 19.93
N GLN A 167 -14.38 2.63 18.80
CA GLN A 167 -15.80 2.50 18.48
C GLN A 167 -16.38 1.12 18.84
N GLY A 168 -15.55 0.20 19.34
CA GLY A 168 -15.92 -1.16 19.68
C GLY A 168 -15.20 -2.21 18.83
N LYS A 169 -15.71 -3.44 18.85
CA LYS A 169 -15.12 -4.54 18.07
C LYS A 169 -15.59 -4.48 16.62
N ALA A 170 -14.64 -4.59 15.69
CA ALA A 170 -14.88 -4.62 14.25
C ALA A 170 -14.13 -5.78 13.60
N GLN A 171 -14.63 -6.23 12.44
CA GLN A 171 -13.97 -7.23 11.61
C GLN A 171 -13.17 -6.53 10.52
N VAL A 172 -11.96 -7.02 10.22
CA VAL A 172 -11.18 -6.55 9.07
C VAL A 172 -11.94 -6.90 7.79
N HIS A 173 -12.06 -5.92 6.88
CA HIS A 173 -12.83 -6.09 5.66
C HIS A 173 -12.31 -7.25 4.80
N PRO A 174 -13.17 -8.07 4.16
CA PRO A 174 -12.75 -9.23 3.37
C PRO A 174 -11.83 -8.93 2.18
N SER A 175 -11.78 -7.67 1.70
CA SER A 175 -10.85 -7.28 0.64
C SER A 175 -9.44 -6.97 1.13
N SER A 176 -9.23 -6.86 2.44
CA SER A 176 -7.91 -6.60 3.03
C SER A 176 -6.99 -7.82 2.86
N VAL A 177 -5.70 -7.56 2.71
CA VAL A 177 -4.68 -8.61 2.82
C VAL A 177 -4.61 -9.21 4.24
N ASN A 178 -5.09 -8.48 5.24
CA ASN A 178 -5.08 -8.87 6.64
C ASN A 178 -6.42 -9.46 7.12
N ARG A 179 -7.31 -9.86 6.20
CA ARG A 179 -8.66 -10.37 6.52
C ARG A 179 -8.65 -11.56 7.50
N ASP A 180 -7.59 -12.38 7.45
CA ASP A 180 -7.41 -13.57 8.28
C ASP A 180 -6.18 -13.42 9.20
N LEU A 181 -5.74 -12.19 9.49
CA LEU A 181 -4.56 -11.96 10.31
C LEU A 181 -4.81 -12.38 11.77
N GLN A 182 -4.02 -13.34 12.26
CA GLN A 182 -4.17 -13.95 13.59
C GLN A 182 -2.94 -13.72 14.46
N ILE A 183 -2.61 -12.45 14.73
CA ILE A 183 -1.50 -12.05 15.61
C ILE A 183 -1.98 -11.10 16.71
N TYR A 184 -1.25 -11.06 17.83
CA TYR A 184 -1.40 -9.98 18.81
C TYR A 184 -0.62 -8.75 18.35
N GLY A 185 -1.26 -7.58 18.37
CA GLY A 185 -0.65 -6.35 17.90
C GLY A 185 -1.64 -5.23 17.68
N TRP A 186 -1.26 -4.32 16.78
CA TRP A 186 -2.02 -3.12 16.45
C TRP A 186 -2.09 -2.96 14.94
N ILE A 187 -3.24 -2.47 14.46
CA ILE A 187 -3.49 -2.13 13.07
C ILE A 187 -3.87 -0.65 13.00
N LEU A 188 -3.42 0.01 11.93
CA LEU A 188 -3.88 1.33 11.53
C LEU A 188 -4.94 1.18 10.44
N TYR A 189 -5.97 2.02 10.47
CA TYR A 189 -7.05 1.98 9.49
C TYR A 189 -7.45 3.39 9.03
N GLN A 190 -8.25 3.45 7.97
CA GLN A 190 -8.90 4.63 7.40
C GLN A 190 -10.36 4.33 7.10
#